data_AF-A0A914CZ42-F1
#
_entry.id   AF-A0A914CZ42-F1
#
_cell.length_a   1.000
_cell.length_b   1.000
_cell.length_c   1.000
_cell.angle_alpha   90.00
_cell.angle_beta   90.00
_cell.angle_gamma   90.00
#
_symmetry.space_group_name_H-M   'P 1'
#
loop_
_entity.id
_entity.type
_entity.pdbx_description
1 polymer ?
#
loop_
_entity_poly.entity_id
_entity_poly.type
_entity_poly.pdbx_seq_one_letter_code
_entity_poly.pdbx_strand_id
1 'polypeptide(L)'
;MQQLNFIDMDQDIECNSSLPSDTNLNLIESADDVDLLSTVIQEKLNIKIEVQPLEQVIKNILAQPRATPINSEARLNCLQQLSYGFSIALKSFEPKGPVELITEFDLFLYLKGYEKYVVELAKSLMYCKQFAELPLADKLILFKYIRPIIYNIERHYTSIVYFGTNMDDLRMLLDDTTAIDVLTTIRLKAFKIEDLTETLR
;
A
#
# COMPACT_ATOMS: atom_id res chain seq x y z
N MET A 1 21.73 28.99 -23.18
CA MET A 1 22.53 27.96 -22.47
C MET A 1 23.01 28.58 -21.18
N GLN A 2 22.33 28.30 -20.07
CA GLN A 2 22.72 28.77 -18.74
C GLN A 2 23.50 27.65 -18.04
N GLN A 3 24.71 27.97 -17.60
CA GLN A 3 25.57 27.07 -16.83
C GLN A 3 25.09 27.03 -15.39
N LEU A 4 24.71 25.84 -14.91
CA LEU A 4 24.42 25.56 -13.51
C LEU A 4 25.74 25.24 -12.81
N ASN A 5 26.13 26.12 -11.88
CA ASN A 5 27.23 25.87 -10.96
C ASN A 5 26.76 24.88 -9.87
N PHE A 6 27.39 23.71 -9.82
CA PHE A 6 27.27 22.79 -8.70
C PHE A 6 28.16 23.31 -7.57
N ILE A 7 27.57 23.54 -6.40
CA ILE A 7 28.28 23.80 -5.15
C ILE A 7 28.42 22.46 -4.46
N ASP A 8 29.65 21.95 -4.38
CA ASP A 8 30.03 20.83 -3.52
C ASP A 8 29.91 21.27 -2.06
N MET A 9 29.10 20.53 -1.31
CA MET A 9 28.86 20.78 0.10
C MET A 9 29.10 19.46 0.85
N ASP A 10 30.37 19.09 0.93
CA ASP A 10 30.88 18.09 1.87
C ASP A 10 30.88 18.73 3.27
N GLN A 11 29.94 18.32 4.11
CA GLN A 11 30.05 18.48 5.55
C GLN A 11 29.84 17.13 6.21
N ASP A 12 30.94 16.64 6.81
CA ASP A 12 31.02 15.49 7.68
C ASP A 12 30.06 15.67 8.86
N ILE A 13 29.00 14.86 8.89
CA ILE A 13 28.12 14.72 10.06
C ILE A 13 28.62 13.53 10.87
N GLU A 14 29.38 13.82 11.93
CA GLU A 14 29.73 12.85 12.98
C GLU A 14 28.45 12.41 13.72
N CYS A 15 27.96 11.22 13.41
CA CYS A 15 26.88 10.57 14.15
C CYS A 15 27.39 10.00 15.48
N ASN A 16 27.40 10.82 16.53
CA ASN A 16 27.42 10.34 17.92
C ASN A 16 25.97 10.16 18.40
N SER A 17 25.49 8.92 18.44
CA SER A 17 24.29 8.59 19.20
C SER A 17 24.50 7.29 19.98
N SER A 18 24.78 7.46 21.27
CA SER A 18 24.62 6.43 22.29
C SER A 18 23.14 6.05 22.39
N LEU A 19 22.79 4.86 21.93
CA LEU A 19 21.47 4.25 22.10
C LEU A 19 21.21 3.97 23.60
N PRO A 20 20.11 4.46 24.18
CA PRO A 20 19.57 3.87 25.39
C PRO A 20 18.97 2.50 25.03
N SER A 21 19.45 1.47 25.72
CA SER A 21 18.80 0.17 25.81
C SER A 21 17.40 0.33 26.42
N ASP A 22 16.50 -0.54 25.98
CA ASP A 22 15.18 -0.83 26.54
C ASP A 22 14.03 0.05 26.02
N THR A 23 13.49 -0.35 24.87
CA THR A 23 12.05 -0.21 24.62
C THR A 23 11.55 -1.49 23.97
N ASN A 24 10.86 -2.32 24.76
CA ASN A 24 10.14 -3.51 24.31
C ASN A 24 9.09 -3.10 23.26
N LEU A 25 9.41 -3.26 21.98
CA LEU A 25 8.44 -3.21 20.88
C LEU A 25 7.83 -4.60 20.68
N ASN A 26 6.98 -5.00 21.64
CA ASN A 26 5.95 -6.00 21.37
C ASN A 26 4.71 -5.26 20.83
N LEU A 27 4.76 -4.88 19.56
CA LEU A 27 3.56 -4.65 18.76
C LEU A 27 3.46 -5.81 17.77
N ILE A 28 3.00 -6.93 18.32
CA ILE A 28 2.39 -7.99 17.54
C ILE A 28 1.02 -7.43 17.15
N GLU A 29 0.94 -6.73 16.01
CA GLU A 29 -0.32 -6.67 15.27
C GLU A 29 -0.46 -8.02 14.58
N SER A 30 -1.15 -8.92 15.28
CA SER A 30 -1.38 -10.30 14.85
C SER A 30 -2.26 -10.32 13.60
N ALA A 31 -2.15 -11.39 12.83
CA ALA A 31 -3.01 -11.65 11.68
C ALA A 31 -4.50 -11.81 12.05
N ASP A 32 -4.83 -11.73 13.34
CA ASP A 32 -6.15 -12.00 13.89
C ASP A 32 -7.14 -10.83 13.66
N ASP A 33 -6.66 -9.58 13.58
CA ASP A 33 -7.56 -8.42 13.47
C ASP A 33 -8.27 -8.30 12.11
N VAL A 34 -7.64 -8.78 11.04
CA VAL A 34 -8.25 -8.80 9.69
C VAL A 34 -9.28 -9.93 9.58
N ASP A 35 -9.02 -11.06 10.25
CA ASP A 35 -9.93 -12.21 10.30
C ASP A 35 -11.13 -11.95 11.21
N LEU A 36 -10.95 -11.16 12.27
CA LEU A 36 -12.04 -10.74 13.15
C LEU A 36 -13.01 -9.78 12.44
N LEU A 37 -12.49 -8.84 11.66
CA LEU A 37 -13.31 -7.91 10.86
C LEU A 37 -14.15 -8.64 9.81
N SER A 38 -13.57 -9.60 9.09
CA SER A 38 -14.30 -10.40 8.09
C SER A 38 -15.43 -11.23 8.72
N THR A 39 -15.19 -11.77 9.93
CA THR A 39 -16.17 -12.57 10.68
C THR A 39 -17.34 -11.72 11.20
N VAL A 40 -17.06 -10.53 11.74
CA VAL A 40 -18.09 -9.60 12.27
C VAL A 40 -19.00 -9.06 11.17
N ILE A 41 -18.50 -8.89 9.94
CA ILE A 41 -19.29 -8.46 8.78
C ILE A 41 -20.24 -9.57 8.30
N GLN A 42 -19.81 -10.84 8.37
CA GLN A 42 -20.60 -12.00 7.91
C GLN A 42 -21.81 -12.28 8.80
N GLU A 43 -21.70 -12.15 10.12
CA GLU A 43 -22.81 -12.44 11.04
C GLU A 43 -23.95 -11.41 10.96
N LYS A 44 -23.66 -10.15 10.62
CA LYS A 44 -24.68 -9.07 10.67
C LYS A 44 -25.51 -8.89 9.41
N LEU A 45 -25.07 -9.38 8.25
CA LEU A 45 -25.68 -9.03 6.96
C LEU A 45 -26.32 -10.21 6.20
N ASN A 46 -26.15 -11.46 6.65
CA ASN A 46 -26.71 -12.66 5.99
C ASN A 46 -26.38 -12.74 4.48
N ILE A 47 -25.25 -12.16 4.07
CA ILE A 47 -24.73 -12.26 2.71
C ILE A 47 -23.68 -13.37 2.75
N LYS A 48 -23.97 -14.52 2.13
CA LYS A 48 -22.94 -15.52 1.81
C LYS A 48 -22.04 -14.94 0.73
N ILE A 49 -21.06 -14.15 1.12
CA ILE A 49 -19.97 -13.76 0.23
C ILE A 49 -18.97 -14.91 0.30
N GLU A 50 -18.90 -15.72 -0.76
CA GLU A 50 -17.75 -16.61 -0.98
C GLU A 50 -16.53 -15.73 -1.30
N VAL A 51 -15.98 -15.09 -0.27
CA VAL A 51 -14.69 -14.42 -0.35
C VAL A 51 -13.67 -15.53 -0.25
N GLN A 52 -13.01 -15.90 -1.36
CA GLN A 52 -11.74 -16.58 -1.23
C GLN A 52 -10.84 -15.68 -0.36
N PRO A 53 -10.27 -16.19 0.74
CA PRO A 53 -9.45 -15.37 1.61
C PRO A 53 -8.35 -14.71 0.77
N LEU A 54 -8.20 -13.39 0.86
CA LEU A 54 -7.18 -12.63 0.12
C LEU A 54 -5.80 -13.29 0.26
N GLU A 55 -5.49 -13.80 1.45
CA GLU A 55 -4.27 -14.54 1.72
C GLU A 55 -4.07 -15.76 0.81
N GLN A 56 -5.13 -16.51 0.51
CA GLN A 56 -5.06 -17.65 -0.40
C GLN A 56 -4.79 -17.20 -1.84
N VAL A 57 -5.41 -16.08 -2.27
CA VAL A 57 -5.13 -15.48 -3.58
C VAL A 57 -3.66 -15.09 -3.69
N ILE A 58 -3.10 -14.44 -2.67
CA ILE A 58 -1.70 -14.05 -2.64
C ILE A 58 -0.77 -15.27 -2.62
N LYS A 59 -1.06 -16.29 -1.79
CA LYS A 59 -0.29 -17.55 -1.78
C LYS A 59 -0.28 -18.20 -3.15
N ASN A 60 -1.44 -18.23 -3.83
CA ASN A 60 -1.56 -18.80 -5.16
C ASN A 60 -0.71 -18.03 -6.19
N ILE A 61 -0.68 -16.70 -6.13
CA ILE A 61 0.15 -15.87 -7.03
C ILE A 61 1.64 -16.11 -6.75
N LEU A 62 2.08 -16.08 -5.50
CA LEU A 62 3.48 -16.21 -5.12
C LEU A 62 4.06 -17.62 -5.33
N ALA A 63 3.19 -18.63 -5.38
CA ALA A 63 3.53 -20.01 -5.70
C ALA A 63 3.70 -20.27 -7.20
N GLN A 64 3.26 -19.36 -8.07
CA GLN A 64 3.40 -19.53 -9.52
C GLN A 64 4.85 -19.38 -9.98
N PRO A 65 5.20 -19.92 -11.16
CA PRO A 65 6.45 -19.60 -11.83
C PRO A 65 6.59 -18.09 -12.09
N ARG A 66 7.83 -17.65 -12.26
CA ARG A 66 8.16 -16.26 -12.58
C ARG A 66 7.34 -15.73 -13.76
N ALA A 67 6.82 -14.51 -13.62
CA ALA A 67 6.25 -13.77 -14.73
C ALA A 67 7.36 -13.23 -15.65
N THR A 68 7.30 -13.56 -16.95
CA THR A 68 8.27 -13.08 -17.93
C THR A 68 7.83 -11.75 -18.54
N PRO A 69 8.70 -10.73 -18.62
CA PRO A 69 8.40 -9.53 -19.39
C PRO A 69 8.16 -9.90 -20.86
N ILE A 70 7.16 -9.28 -21.48
CA ILE A 70 6.88 -9.44 -22.90
C ILE A 70 8.08 -8.84 -23.67
N ASN A 71 8.78 -9.66 -24.48
CA ASN A 71 9.85 -9.27 -25.42
C ASN A 71 11.26 -8.99 -24.89
N SER A 72 11.68 -9.57 -23.76
CA SER A 72 13.04 -9.33 -23.24
C SER A 72 14.07 -10.34 -23.78
N GLU A 73 14.59 -10.10 -24.98
CA GLU A 73 15.86 -10.73 -25.43
C GLU A 73 17.07 -10.19 -24.64
N ALA A 74 16.92 -8.99 -24.05
CA ALA A 74 17.93 -8.34 -23.24
C ALA A 74 17.94 -8.85 -21.80
N ARG A 75 19.12 -9.05 -21.21
CA ARG A 75 19.25 -9.36 -19.77
C ARG A 75 18.96 -8.12 -18.93
N LEU A 76 17.73 -8.00 -18.42
CA LEU A 76 17.36 -6.96 -17.47
C LEU A 76 17.96 -7.22 -16.09
N ASN A 77 18.46 -6.17 -15.43
CA ASN A 77 18.87 -6.25 -14.03
C ASN A 77 17.64 -6.31 -13.08
N CYS A 78 17.85 -6.63 -11.80
CA CYS A 78 16.75 -6.82 -10.83
C CYS A 78 15.84 -5.59 -10.74
N LEU A 79 16.45 -4.39 -10.71
CA LEU A 79 15.73 -3.13 -10.57
C LEU A 79 14.85 -2.85 -11.80
N GLN A 80 15.36 -3.12 -13.01
CA GLN A 80 14.60 -2.98 -14.25
C GLN A 80 13.42 -3.95 -14.31
N GLN A 81 13.59 -5.18 -13.80
CA GLN A 81 12.51 -6.16 -13.74
C GLN A 81 11.41 -5.72 -12.76
N LEU A 82 11.80 -5.22 -11.58
CA LEU A 82 10.85 -4.65 -10.61
C LEU A 82 10.16 -3.41 -11.17
N SER A 83 10.92 -2.50 -11.79
CA SER A 83 10.39 -1.29 -12.42
C SER A 83 9.35 -1.62 -13.47
N TYR A 84 9.60 -2.63 -14.32
CA TYR A 84 8.61 -3.13 -15.27
C TYR A 84 7.35 -3.65 -14.58
N GLY A 85 7.50 -4.50 -13.56
CA GLY A 85 6.36 -5.02 -12.78
C GLY A 85 5.53 -3.91 -12.13
N PHE A 86 6.18 -2.91 -11.53
CA PHE A 86 5.49 -1.76 -10.94
C PHE A 86 4.83 -0.87 -11.99
N SER A 87 5.43 -0.69 -13.17
CA SER A 87 4.81 0.09 -14.24
C SER A 87 3.50 -0.52 -14.73
N ILE A 88 3.35 -1.85 -14.66
CA ILE A 88 2.10 -2.54 -14.98
C ILE A 88 1.08 -2.30 -13.86
N ALA A 89 1.47 -2.46 -12.59
CA ALA A 89 0.57 -2.23 -11.47
C ALA A 89 0.10 -0.77 -11.39
N LEU A 90 0.98 0.21 -11.59
CA LEU A 90 0.62 1.62 -11.57
C LEU A 90 -0.48 1.94 -12.59
N LYS A 91 -0.38 1.43 -13.82
CA LYS A 91 -1.43 1.56 -14.83
C LYS A 91 -2.76 0.94 -14.42
N SER A 92 -2.74 -0.06 -13.53
CA SER A 92 -3.95 -0.69 -13.01
C SER A 92 -4.67 0.19 -11.98
N PHE A 93 -3.93 1.08 -11.32
CA PHE A 93 -4.39 1.98 -10.25
C PHE A 93 -4.68 3.40 -10.72
N GLU A 94 -4.28 3.75 -11.95
CA GLU A 94 -4.62 5.05 -12.53
C GLU A 94 -6.14 5.21 -12.60
N PRO A 95 -6.70 6.30 -12.05
CA PRO A 95 -8.11 6.61 -12.20
C PRO A 95 -8.49 6.73 -13.68
N LYS A 96 -9.42 5.89 -14.13
CA LYS A 96 -9.88 5.86 -15.54
C LYS A 96 -10.99 6.87 -15.82
N GLY A 97 -11.47 7.55 -14.78
CA GLY A 97 -12.63 8.43 -14.84
C GLY A 97 -12.57 9.52 -13.77
N PRO A 98 -13.67 10.26 -13.60
CA PRO A 98 -13.77 11.25 -12.53
C PRO A 98 -13.68 10.55 -11.18
N VAL A 99 -12.83 11.08 -10.30
CA VAL A 99 -12.70 10.65 -8.91
C VAL A 99 -13.69 11.41 -8.05
N GLU A 100 -14.49 10.67 -7.27
CA GLU A 100 -15.43 11.22 -6.31
C GLU A 100 -14.68 11.69 -5.05
N LEU A 101 -14.94 12.92 -4.62
CA LEU A 101 -14.40 13.44 -3.37
C LEU A 101 -15.39 13.14 -2.24
N ILE A 102 -15.01 12.26 -1.33
CA ILE A 102 -15.81 11.93 -0.15
C ILE A 102 -15.36 12.77 1.05
N THR A 103 -16.30 13.10 1.93
CA THR A 103 -16.04 13.87 3.15
C THR A 103 -15.73 13.00 4.36
N GLU A 104 -16.15 11.74 4.33
CA GLU A 104 -16.00 10.79 5.42
C GLU A 104 -15.18 9.58 4.96
N PHE A 105 -14.34 9.05 5.86
CA PHE A 105 -13.53 7.88 5.54
C PHE A 105 -14.38 6.61 5.62
N ASP A 106 -14.57 5.95 4.48
CA ASP A 106 -15.18 4.62 4.40
C ASP A 106 -14.10 3.54 4.45
N LEU A 107 -14.05 2.82 5.58
CA LEU A 107 -13.11 1.71 5.79
C LEU A 107 -13.33 0.56 4.79
N PHE A 108 -14.58 0.27 4.41
CA PHE A 108 -14.87 -0.83 3.48
C PHE A 108 -14.36 -0.51 2.08
N LEU A 109 -14.57 0.73 1.65
CA LEU A 109 -14.07 1.20 0.36
C LEU A 109 -12.53 1.18 0.33
N TYR A 110 -11.90 1.68 1.39
CA TYR A 110 -10.46 1.61 1.57
C TYR A 110 -9.95 0.16 1.50
N LEU A 111 -10.56 -0.77 2.25
CA LEU A 111 -10.15 -2.18 2.26
C LEU A 111 -10.31 -2.83 0.89
N LYS A 112 -11.38 -2.52 0.16
CA LYS A 112 -11.59 -3.02 -1.21
C LYS A 112 -10.52 -2.52 -2.19
N GLY A 113 -10.15 -1.24 -2.10
CA GLY A 113 -9.02 -0.68 -2.86
C GLY A 113 -7.69 -1.36 -2.48
N TYR A 114 -7.50 -1.58 -1.18
CA TYR A 114 -6.32 -2.25 -0.64
C TYR A 114 -6.19 -3.70 -1.12
N GLU A 115 -7.28 -4.47 -1.17
CA GLU A 115 -7.29 -5.85 -1.70
C GLU A 115 -6.77 -5.90 -3.14
N LYS A 116 -7.29 -5.03 -4.01
CA LYS A 116 -6.82 -4.89 -5.39
C LYS A 116 -5.33 -4.58 -5.42
N TYR A 117 -4.89 -3.63 -4.58
CA TYR A 117 -3.49 -3.25 -4.48
C TYR A 117 -2.58 -4.43 -4.11
N VAL A 118 -2.94 -5.19 -3.07
CA VAL A 118 -2.15 -6.32 -2.60
C VAL A 118 -2.02 -7.38 -3.69
N VAL A 119 -3.09 -7.64 -4.44
CA VAL A 119 -3.07 -8.58 -5.57
C VAL A 119 -2.13 -8.14 -6.68
N GLU A 120 -2.21 -6.88 -7.11
CA GLU A 120 -1.37 -6.36 -8.18
C GLU A 120 0.10 -6.24 -7.76
N LEU A 121 0.36 -5.86 -6.50
CA LEU A 121 1.72 -5.87 -5.95
C LEU A 121 2.34 -7.28 -5.99
N ALA A 122 1.59 -8.31 -5.57
CA ALA A 122 2.09 -9.68 -5.59
C ALA A 122 2.47 -10.12 -7.02
N LYS A 123 1.65 -9.76 -8.02
CA LYS A 123 1.97 -10.00 -9.43
C LYS A 123 3.22 -9.24 -9.88
N SER A 124 3.35 -7.97 -9.51
CA SER A 124 4.49 -7.12 -9.88
C SER A 124 5.83 -7.67 -9.38
N LEU A 125 5.88 -8.18 -8.16
CA LEU A 125 7.11 -8.73 -7.59
C LEU A 125 7.56 -10.00 -8.31
N MET A 126 6.62 -10.79 -8.84
CA MET A 126 6.91 -12.02 -9.58
C MET A 126 7.59 -11.80 -10.94
N TYR A 127 7.73 -10.55 -11.40
CA TYR A 127 8.59 -10.21 -12.55
C TYR A 127 10.10 -10.24 -12.21
N CYS A 128 10.44 -9.98 -10.95
CA CYS A 128 11.82 -10.03 -10.45
C CYS A 128 12.25 -11.47 -10.25
N LYS A 129 13.27 -11.89 -11.00
CA LYS A 129 13.81 -13.26 -10.95
C LYS A 129 14.20 -13.67 -9.54
N GLN A 130 14.96 -12.81 -8.86
CA GLN A 130 15.50 -13.07 -7.53
C GLN A 130 14.39 -13.28 -6.50
N PHE A 131 13.30 -12.51 -6.60
CA PHE A 131 12.14 -12.70 -5.72
C PHE A 131 11.35 -13.95 -6.09
N ALA A 132 11.12 -14.19 -7.39
CA ALA A 132 10.35 -15.33 -7.87
C ALA A 132 11.02 -16.69 -7.59
N GLU A 133 12.35 -16.73 -7.47
CA GLU A 133 13.13 -17.94 -7.15
C GLU A 133 13.21 -18.25 -5.64
N LEU A 134 12.75 -17.36 -4.77
CA LEU A 134 12.72 -17.62 -3.34
C LEU A 134 11.73 -18.74 -2.96
N PRO A 135 11.99 -19.48 -1.88
CA PRO A 135 10.99 -20.33 -1.24
C PRO A 135 9.71 -19.54 -0.92
N LEU A 136 8.55 -20.21 -1.01
CA LEU A 136 7.25 -19.56 -0.78
C LEU A 136 7.16 -18.89 0.61
N ALA A 137 7.72 -19.53 1.64
CA ALA A 137 7.76 -18.96 2.99
C ALA A 137 8.49 -17.60 3.02
N ASP A 138 9.65 -17.51 2.38
CA ASP A 138 10.46 -16.29 2.32
C ASP A 138 9.77 -15.19 1.50
N LYS A 139 9.11 -15.57 0.39
CA LYS A 139 8.28 -14.64 -0.39
C LYS A 139 7.18 -14.02 0.46
N LEU A 140 6.47 -14.82 1.26
CA LEU A 140 5.38 -14.35 2.12
C LEU A 140 5.90 -13.39 3.20
N ILE A 141 7.04 -13.70 3.81
CA ILE A 141 7.69 -12.82 4.80
C ILE A 141 8.04 -11.48 4.17
N LEU A 142 8.78 -11.48 3.06
CA LEU A 142 9.15 -10.24 2.37
C LEU A 142 7.92 -9.45 1.93
N PHE A 143 6.94 -10.12 1.34
CA PHE A 143 5.69 -9.50 0.91
C PHE A 143 4.95 -8.79 2.04
N LYS A 144 4.86 -9.43 3.22
CA LYS A 144 4.23 -8.85 4.42
C LYS A 144 4.88 -7.53 4.83
N TYR A 145 6.21 -7.45 4.78
CA TYR A 145 6.94 -6.26 5.22
C TYR A 145 6.97 -5.14 4.17
N ILE A 146 7.06 -5.47 2.88
CA ILE A 146 7.18 -4.43 1.85
C ILE A 146 5.82 -3.84 1.45
N ARG A 147 4.73 -4.61 1.54
CA ARG A 147 3.41 -4.15 1.07
C ARG A 147 2.93 -2.82 1.68
N PRO A 148 3.05 -2.53 3.00
CA PRO A 148 2.60 -1.23 3.52
C PRO A 148 3.47 -0.08 3.02
N ILE A 149 4.78 -0.32 2.83
CA ILE A 149 5.71 0.72 2.37
C ILE A 149 5.39 1.09 0.93
N ILE A 150 5.29 0.09 0.05
CA ILE A 150 4.99 0.33 -1.36
C ILE A 150 3.58 0.91 -1.52
N TYR A 151 2.61 0.53 -0.67
CA TYR A 151 1.25 1.07 -0.72
C TYR A 151 1.26 2.57 -0.49
N ASN A 152 1.93 3.01 0.57
CA ASN A 152 2.04 4.43 0.89
C ASN A 152 2.73 5.20 -0.24
N ILE A 153 3.86 4.71 -0.76
CA ILE A 153 4.57 5.35 -1.87
C ILE A 153 3.65 5.47 -3.10
N GLU A 154 2.96 4.38 -3.44
CA GLU A 154 2.09 4.32 -4.61
C GLU A 154 0.90 5.26 -4.47
N ARG A 155 0.19 5.27 -3.33
CA ARG A 155 -0.94 6.18 -3.08
C ARG A 155 -0.55 7.65 -3.14
N HIS A 156 0.60 8.01 -2.57
CA HIS A 156 1.10 9.39 -2.66
C HIS A 156 1.47 9.74 -4.10
N TYR A 157 2.17 8.85 -4.80
CA TYR A 157 2.55 9.04 -6.19
C TYR A 157 1.33 9.25 -7.09
N THR A 158 0.34 8.36 -7.03
CA THR A 158 -0.86 8.45 -7.87
C THR A 158 -1.72 9.66 -7.53
N SER A 159 -1.80 10.05 -6.25
CA SER A 159 -2.48 11.28 -5.84
C SER A 159 -1.82 12.53 -6.42
N ILE A 160 -0.49 12.62 -6.36
CA ILE A 160 0.27 13.75 -6.95
C ILE A 160 0.10 13.78 -8.47
N VAL A 161 0.13 12.63 -9.14
CA VAL A 161 -0.06 12.55 -10.60
C VAL A 161 -1.47 12.98 -10.99
N TYR A 162 -2.50 12.61 -10.20
CA TYR A 162 -3.89 12.91 -10.53
C TYR A 162 -4.31 14.35 -10.18
N PHE A 163 -4.01 14.82 -8.97
CA PHE A 163 -4.40 16.17 -8.51
C PHE A 163 -3.43 17.27 -8.94
N GLY A 164 -2.22 16.87 -9.36
CA GLY A 164 -1.14 17.78 -9.73
C GLY A 164 -0.19 18.06 -8.56
N THR A 165 0.81 18.89 -8.82
CA THR A 165 1.90 19.17 -7.88
C THR A 165 1.62 20.37 -6.96
N ASN A 166 0.35 20.66 -6.68
CA ASN A 166 0.00 21.74 -5.76
C ASN A 166 0.30 21.29 -4.32
N MET A 167 1.28 21.94 -3.68
CA MET A 167 1.71 21.60 -2.32
C MET A 167 0.62 21.84 -1.26
N ASP A 168 -0.35 22.71 -1.56
CA ASP A 168 -1.49 22.98 -0.68
C ASP A 168 -2.66 22.00 -0.88
N ASP A 169 -2.54 21.09 -1.85
CA ASP A 169 -3.55 20.07 -2.11
C ASP A 169 -3.35 18.87 -1.18
N LEU A 170 -4.26 18.75 -0.22
CA LEU A 170 -4.23 17.70 0.79
C LEU A 170 -5.22 16.56 0.45
N ARG A 171 -5.69 16.50 -0.79
CA ARG A 171 -6.51 15.39 -1.27
C ARG A 171 -5.64 14.17 -1.54
N MET A 172 -6.12 13.02 -1.09
CA MET A 172 -5.46 11.73 -1.27
C MET A 172 -6.43 10.73 -1.87
N LEU A 173 -5.99 9.99 -2.88
CA LEU A 173 -6.73 8.86 -3.43
C LEU A 173 -6.81 7.73 -2.41
N LEU A 174 -8.02 7.24 -2.14
CA LEU A 174 -8.25 6.03 -1.35
C LEU A 174 -8.19 4.79 -2.24
N ASP A 175 -8.84 4.88 -3.40
CA ASP A 175 -8.82 3.90 -4.47
C ASP A 175 -8.77 4.61 -5.84
N ASP A 176 -9.15 3.93 -6.93
CA ASP A 176 -9.08 4.49 -8.28
C ASP A 176 -10.30 5.35 -8.65
N THR A 177 -11.28 5.42 -7.75
CA THR A 177 -12.58 6.09 -7.98
C THR A 177 -12.90 7.13 -6.93
N THR A 178 -12.21 7.12 -5.79
CA THR A 178 -12.52 7.96 -4.64
C THR A 178 -11.26 8.58 -4.03
N ALA A 179 -11.42 9.82 -3.59
CA ALA A 179 -10.42 10.57 -2.85
C ALA A 179 -11.05 11.20 -1.63
N ILE A 180 -10.19 11.52 -0.67
CA ILE A 180 -10.58 12.19 0.56
C ILE A 180 -9.69 13.41 0.79
N ASP A 181 -10.27 14.46 1.35
CA ASP A 181 -9.50 15.56 1.93
C ASP A 181 -9.01 15.16 3.32
N VAL A 182 -7.69 15.06 3.47
CA VAL A 182 -7.05 14.60 4.71
C VAL A 182 -7.37 15.54 5.88
N LEU A 183 -7.53 16.85 5.66
CA LEU A 183 -7.89 17.79 6.73
C LEU A 183 -9.33 17.62 7.21
N THR A 184 -10.24 17.36 6.29
CA THR A 184 -11.65 17.13 6.61
C THR A 184 -11.82 15.86 7.45
N THR A 185 -11.01 14.83 7.18
CA THR A 185 -11.00 13.56 7.92
C THR A 185 -10.53 13.71 9.36
N ILE A 186 -9.50 14.51 9.62
CA ILE A 186 -8.99 14.77 10.98
C ILE A 186 -10.06 15.44 11.85
N ARG A 187 -10.92 16.28 11.25
CA ARG A 187 -12.02 16.94 11.96
C ARG A 187 -13.14 15.97 12.37
N LEU A 188 -13.35 14.88 11.65
CA LEU A 188 -14.38 13.88 11.96
C LEU A 188 -13.97 12.90 13.06
N LYS A 189 -12.68 12.61 13.25
CA LYS A 189 -12.21 11.85 14.44
C LYS A 189 -12.11 12.68 15.72
N ALA A 190 -12.17 14.01 15.62
CA ALA A 190 -12.33 14.88 16.78
C ALA A 190 -13.78 14.88 17.32
N PHE A 191 -14.73 14.20 16.66
CA PHE A 191 -16.05 13.92 17.22
C PHE A 191 -15.97 12.81 18.28
N LYS A 192 -15.89 13.26 19.53
CA LYS A 192 -16.37 12.67 20.78
C LYS A 192 -16.32 11.14 20.91
N ILE A 193 -15.26 10.68 21.58
CA ILE A 193 -15.22 9.39 22.30
C ILE A 193 -16.39 9.24 23.30
N GLU A 194 -17.02 10.35 23.71
CA GLU A 194 -18.17 10.39 24.62
C GLU A 194 -19.41 9.65 24.05
N ASP A 195 -19.64 9.67 22.74
CA ASP A 195 -20.85 9.08 22.13
C ASP A 195 -20.78 7.53 22.02
N LEU A 196 -19.58 6.95 22.13
CA LEU A 196 -19.39 5.50 22.20
C LEU A 196 -19.71 4.91 23.57
N THR A 197 -19.73 5.73 24.63
CA THR A 197 -20.05 5.25 25.99
C THR A 197 -21.54 5.15 26.31
N GLU A 198 -22.40 5.85 25.56
CA GLU A 198 -23.86 5.73 25.70
C GLU A 198 -24.44 4.53 24.94
N THR A 199 -23.79 4.08 23.87
CA THR A 199 -24.25 2.93 23.08
C THR A 199 -23.89 1.57 23.71
N LEU A 200 -23.08 1.58 24.78
CA LEU A 200 -22.65 0.38 25.53
C LEU A 200 -23.30 0.27 26.94
N ARG A 201 -24.39 1.00 27.20
CA ARG A 201 -25.27 0.81 28.37
C ARG A 201 -26.63 0.29 27.94
#